data_AF-A0A841N791-F1
#
_entry.id   AF-A0A841N791-F1
#
_cell.length_a   1.000
_cell.length_b   1.000
_cell.length_c   1.000
_cell.angle_alpha   90.00
_cell.angle_beta   90.00
_cell.angle_gamma   90.00
#
_symmetry.space_group_name_H-M   'P 1'
#
loop_
_entity.id
_entity.type
_entity.pdbx_description
1 polymer ?
#
loop_
_entity_poly.entity_id
_entity_poly.type
_entity_poly.pdbx_seq_one_letter_code
_entity_poly.pdbx_strand_id
1 'polypeptide(L)'
;MKTIFLGMLMFPGGFIFAQTGNFGINTDQPVAKFDIVSKDNSGSTKALKISNSNLNEKITVLSNGNIGINSASPGSQLNIDPGSTTKSALKINTISTTNGRQNADINYNIFSPLAADDSGNVFTQTDIRSNDNAITFDGSYTTSGATNKILCTVNSGSILGFTVYTPFFQGQNGVGVSKYATVTWSRGSGFIIGAKGHDFGNNNVNNLTLTGSGTNKLTFDVQNGDDLIFEITGGNLVYRQVDSNTGTGRSEPFNILKSFRSK
;
A
#
# COMPACT_ATOMS: atom_id res chain seq x y z
N MET A 1 40.32 39.10 -76.35
CA MET A 1 39.84 37.96 -75.54
C MET A 1 40.70 37.94 -74.28
N LYS A 2 40.21 38.34 -73.10
CA LYS A 2 39.49 37.48 -72.12
C LYS A 2 40.33 36.23 -71.82
N THR A 3 40.85 35.95 -70.62
CA THR A 3 40.29 36.15 -69.27
C THR A 3 41.38 35.82 -68.22
N ILE A 4 41.62 36.74 -67.29
CA ILE A 4 41.42 36.63 -65.84
C ILE A 4 42.41 35.71 -65.10
N PHE A 5 43.25 36.40 -64.32
CA PHE A 5 44.09 35.94 -63.21
C PHE A 5 43.29 35.03 -62.25
N LEU A 6 43.73 33.80 -62.04
CA LEU A 6 43.17 32.91 -61.03
C LEU A 6 43.88 33.13 -59.69
N GLY A 7 43.67 34.31 -59.11
CA GLY A 7 43.83 34.48 -57.66
C GLY A 7 42.67 33.77 -56.98
N MET A 8 42.84 32.50 -56.61
CA MET A 8 41.91 31.88 -55.67
C MET A 8 42.13 32.54 -54.31
N LEU A 9 41.25 33.50 -54.04
CA LEU A 9 40.96 34.06 -52.74
C LEU A 9 41.06 32.97 -51.67
N MET A 10 41.94 33.20 -50.70
CA MET A 10 41.73 32.73 -49.34
C MET A 10 40.34 33.23 -48.91
N PHE A 11 39.36 32.33 -48.84
CA PHE A 11 38.17 32.53 -48.02
C PHE A 11 38.59 32.16 -46.59
N PRO A 12 38.79 33.11 -45.65
CA PRO A 12 38.93 32.77 -44.23
C PRO A 12 37.58 32.42 -43.59
N GLY A 13 36.53 32.23 -44.40
CA GLY A 13 35.23 31.76 -43.95
C GLY A 13 35.14 30.27 -44.17
N GLY A 14 35.55 29.47 -43.18
CA GLY A 14 35.19 28.06 -43.15
C GLY A 14 33.68 27.95 -43.26
N PHE A 15 33.18 27.38 -44.35
CA PHE A 15 31.77 27.02 -44.47
C PHE A 15 31.53 25.90 -43.45
N ILE A 16 30.92 26.24 -42.32
CA ILE A 16 30.36 25.24 -41.43
C ILE A 16 29.20 24.61 -42.21
N PHE A 17 29.40 23.41 -42.74
CA PHE A 17 28.28 22.63 -43.24
C PHE A 17 27.34 22.40 -42.06
N ALA A 18 26.07 22.82 -42.21
CA ALA A 18 25.03 22.38 -41.29
C ALA A 18 25.06 20.85 -41.31
N GLN A 19 25.20 20.23 -40.15
CA GLN A 19 25.26 18.79 -40.03
C GLN A 19 23.95 18.19 -40.55
N THR A 20 24.02 17.53 -41.71
CA THR A 20 22.88 16.85 -42.34
C THR A 20 22.55 15.50 -41.65
N GLY A 21 23.32 15.14 -40.62
CA GLY A 21 23.20 13.90 -39.83
C GLY A 21 22.83 14.13 -38.36
N ASN A 22 23.28 13.23 -37.50
CA ASN A 22 23.07 13.28 -36.05
C ASN A 22 24.08 14.23 -35.38
N PHE A 23 23.65 15.10 -34.46
CA PHE A 23 24.55 16.01 -33.73
C PHE A 23 25.11 15.36 -32.48
N GLY A 24 26.44 15.19 -32.44
CA GLY A 24 27.18 14.59 -31.34
C GLY A 24 27.99 15.63 -30.57
N ILE A 25 27.90 15.60 -29.25
CA ILE A 25 28.82 16.29 -28.34
C ILE A 25 29.69 15.22 -27.69
N ASN A 26 31.01 15.33 -27.88
CA ASN A 26 32.01 14.39 -27.35
C ASN A 26 31.86 12.95 -27.90
N THR A 27 31.32 12.80 -29.10
CA THR A 27 31.27 11.55 -29.88
C THR A 27 31.30 11.88 -31.38
N ASP A 28 32.08 11.12 -32.16
CA ASP A 28 32.15 11.18 -33.63
C ASP A 28 31.21 10.18 -34.32
N GLN A 29 30.62 9.26 -33.53
CA GLN A 29 29.66 8.24 -33.95
C GLN A 29 28.33 8.42 -33.19
N PRO A 30 27.63 9.55 -33.33
CA PRO A 30 26.39 9.79 -32.60
C PRO A 30 25.29 8.79 -32.99
N VAL A 31 24.78 8.05 -32.00
CA VAL A 31 23.76 6.99 -32.20
C VAL A 31 22.32 7.49 -32.11
N ALA A 32 22.14 8.73 -31.66
CA ALA A 32 20.86 9.44 -31.60
C ALA A 32 20.92 10.77 -32.37
N LYS A 33 19.76 11.36 -32.71
CA LYS A 33 19.71 12.66 -33.41
C LYS A 33 20.43 13.77 -32.67
N PHE A 34 20.40 13.71 -31.33
CA PHE A 34 21.24 14.48 -30.44
C PHE A 34 21.87 13.51 -29.44
N ASP A 35 23.19 13.41 -29.45
CA ASP A 35 23.95 12.49 -28.61
C ASP A 35 24.95 13.27 -27.77
N ILE A 36 24.86 13.15 -26.45
CA ILE A 36 25.79 13.77 -25.50
C ILE A 36 26.46 12.66 -24.74
N VAL A 37 27.77 12.53 -24.92
CA VAL A 37 28.58 11.57 -24.17
C VAL A 37 29.37 12.33 -23.12
N SER A 38 29.17 12.03 -21.83
CA SER A 38 29.99 12.62 -20.77
C SER A 38 31.46 12.23 -20.93
N LYS A 39 32.36 13.11 -20.49
CA LYS A 39 33.81 12.84 -20.56
C LYS A 39 34.26 11.72 -19.61
N ASP A 40 33.53 11.52 -18.51
CA ASP A 40 33.77 10.50 -17.50
C ASP A 40 32.45 9.86 -17.05
N ASN A 41 32.50 9.03 -15.99
CA ASN A 41 31.36 8.35 -15.38
C ASN A 41 31.20 8.68 -13.88
N SER A 42 31.77 9.80 -13.43
CA SER A 42 31.83 10.20 -12.03
C SER A 42 30.59 10.97 -11.58
N GLY A 43 30.32 10.97 -10.28
CA GLY A 43 29.28 11.83 -9.68
C GLY A 43 29.71 13.29 -9.49
N SER A 44 30.94 13.66 -9.87
CA SER A 44 31.47 15.02 -9.71
C SER A 44 31.33 15.89 -10.95
N THR A 45 31.09 15.28 -12.12
CA THR A 45 30.87 16.00 -13.37
C THR A 45 29.45 15.82 -13.89
N LYS A 46 29.04 16.68 -14.82
CA LYS A 46 27.68 16.77 -15.35
C LYS A 46 27.68 16.40 -16.82
N ALA A 47 26.86 15.41 -17.20
CA ALA A 47 26.57 15.08 -18.59
C ALA A 47 25.65 16.13 -19.23
N LEU A 48 24.66 16.64 -18.48
CA LEU A 48 23.74 17.68 -18.93
C LEU A 48 23.38 18.62 -17.77
N LYS A 49 23.32 19.92 -18.06
CA LYS A 49 22.88 20.96 -17.13
C LYS A 49 21.94 21.92 -17.85
N ILE A 50 20.73 22.08 -17.31
CA ILE A 50 19.77 23.11 -17.70
C ILE A 50 19.63 24.07 -16.53
N SER A 51 19.91 25.35 -16.76
CA SER A 51 19.86 26.39 -15.74
C SER A 51 18.84 27.46 -16.09
N ASN A 52 18.32 28.17 -15.08
CA ASN A 52 17.56 29.38 -15.33
C ASN A 52 18.49 30.58 -15.64
N SER A 53 17.92 31.76 -15.89
CA SER A 53 18.66 33.01 -16.16
C SER A 53 19.61 33.42 -15.04
N ASN A 54 19.41 32.91 -13.82
CA ASN A 54 20.25 33.18 -12.66
C ASN A 54 21.30 32.07 -12.44
N LEU A 55 21.48 31.18 -13.43
CA LEU A 55 22.43 30.05 -13.41
C LEU A 55 22.13 28.98 -12.33
N ASN A 56 20.94 28.99 -11.74
CA ASN A 56 20.48 27.94 -10.83
C ASN A 56 20.09 26.71 -11.64
N GLU A 57 20.63 25.55 -11.26
CA GLU A 57 20.41 24.27 -11.95
C GLU A 57 18.96 23.82 -11.75
N LYS A 58 18.24 23.63 -12.85
CA LYS A 58 16.85 23.17 -12.87
C LYS A 58 16.74 21.71 -13.27
N ILE A 59 17.59 21.27 -14.19
CA ILE A 59 17.81 19.85 -14.47
C ILE A 59 19.31 19.61 -14.48
N THR A 60 19.73 18.61 -13.72
CA THR A 60 21.10 18.13 -13.63
C THR A 60 21.11 16.67 -14.00
N VAL A 61 21.98 16.26 -14.91
CA VAL A 61 22.31 14.85 -15.12
C VAL A 61 23.79 14.71 -14.85
N LEU A 62 24.15 14.04 -13.76
CA LEU A 62 25.54 13.72 -13.43
C LEU A 62 26.07 12.64 -14.38
N SER A 63 27.39 12.60 -14.59
CA SER A 63 28.01 11.61 -15.49
C SER A 63 27.88 10.17 -14.98
N ASN A 64 27.60 9.96 -13.69
CA ASN A 64 27.24 8.67 -13.12
C ASN A 64 25.76 8.28 -13.31
N GLY A 65 24.96 9.12 -13.99
CA GLY A 65 23.56 8.86 -14.31
C GLY A 65 22.55 9.37 -13.28
N ASN A 66 22.98 9.97 -12.17
CA ASN A 66 22.04 10.57 -11.22
C ASN A 66 21.38 11.82 -11.81
N ILE A 67 20.06 11.90 -11.71
CA ILE A 67 19.26 13.01 -12.23
C ILE A 67 18.76 13.87 -11.07
N GLY A 68 19.01 15.17 -11.14
CA GLY A 68 18.50 16.17 -10.20
C GLY A 68 17.48 17.08 -10.87
N ILE A 69 16.30 17.24 -10.26
CA ILE A 69 15.36 18.32 -10.59
C ILE A 69 15.46 19.36 -9.49
N ASN A 70 15.90 20.57 -9.85
CA ASN A 70 16.22 21.66 -8.93
C ASN A 70 17.26 21.25 -7.84
N SER A 71 18.07 20.22 -8.13
CA SER A 71 19.17 19.74 -7.29
C SER A 71 20.46 19.68 -8.11
N ALA A 72 21.51 20.35 -7.65
CA ALA A 72 22.80 20.37 -8.31
C ALA A 72 23.67 19.14 -8.01
N SER A 73 23.37 18.45 -6.91
CA SER A 73 24.12 17.29 -6.41
C SER A 73 23.14 16.21 -5.99
N PRO A 74 22.50 15.51 -6.95
CA PRO A 74 21.56 14.43 -6.64
C PRO A 74 22.26 13.27 -5.89
N GLY A 75 21.82 13.02 -4.66
CA GLY A 75 22.30 11.91 -3.81
C GLY A 75 21.64 10.55 -4.10
N SER A 76 20.58 10.55 -4.89
CA SER A 76 19.86 9.37 -5.38
C SER A 76 19.85 9.38 -6.92
N GLN A 77 19.48 8.24 -7.53
CA GLN A 77 19.40 8.12 -8.99
C GLN A 77 18.43 9.13 -9.61
N LEU A 78 17.36 9.49 -8.88
CA LEU A 78 16.49 10.62 -9.18
C LEU A 78 16.24 11.40 -7.87
N ASN A 79 16.77 12.62 -7.80
CA ASN A 79 16.53 13.55 -6.70
C ASN A 79 15.66 14.72 -7.18
N ILE A 80 14.50 14.91 -6.59
CA ILE A 80 13.60 16.04 -6.89
C ILE A 80 13.54 16.95 -5.67
N ASP A 81 14.17 18.11 -5.75
CA ASP A 81 14.12 19.13 -4.72
C ASP A 81 12.98 20.12 -5.05
N PRO A 82 11.86 20.14 -4.30
CA PRO A 82 10.78 21.07 -4.57
C PRO A 82 11.20 22.55 -4.44
N GLY A 83 12.32 22.83 -3.76
CA GLY A 83 12.86 24.18 -3.53
C GLY A 83 12.02 25.02 -2.57
N SER A 84 10.93 24.47 -2.04
CA SER A 84 10.05 25.05 -1.02
C SER A 84 9.14 23.97 -0.46
N THR A 85 8.82 24.05 0.84
CA THR A 85 7.90 23.13 1.53
C THR A 85 6.44 23.24 1.07
N THR A 86 6.10 24.26 0.27
CA THR A 86 4.75 24.45 -0.28
C THR A 86 4.53 23.75 -1.62
N LYS A 87 5.57 23.14 -2.20
CA LYS A 87 5.51 22.44 -3.49
C LYS A 87 5.57 20.93 -3.28
N SER A 88 4.71 20.20 -3.98
CA SER A 88 4.85 18.74 -4.10
C SER A 88 6.06 18.40 -4.96
N ALA A 89 6.95 17.52 -4.48
CA ALA A 89 8.09 17.04 -5.27
C ALA A 89 7.63 16.25 -6.49
N LEU A 90 6.60 15.41 -6.35
CA LEU A 90 5.93 14.72 -7.45
C LEU A 90 4.42 14.92 -7.32
N LYS A 91 3.80 15.52 -8.33
CA LYS A 91 2.34 15.61 -8.44
C LYS A 91 1.88 14.83 -9.65
N ILE A 92 1.17 13.74 -9.42
CA ILE A 92 0.44 13.04 -10.48
C ILE A 92 -0.94 13.68 -10.52
N ASN A 93 -1.18 14.55 -11.50
CA ASN A 93 -2.53 15.10 -11.72
C ASN A 93 -3.46 13.94 -12.11
N THR A 94 -4.70 13.99 -11.64
CA THR A 94 -5.66 12.90 -11.76
C THR A 94 -5.72 12.34 -13.19
N ILE A 95 -5.49 11.03 -13.35
CA ILE A 95 -5.60 10.33 -14.64
C ILE A 95 -7.06 10.30 -15.13
N SER A 96 -8.01 10.65 -14.26
CA SER A 96 -9.44 10.77 -14.57
C SER A 96 -10.09 11.82 -13.69
N THR A 97 -11.02 12.60 -14.24
CA THR A 97 -11.89 13.53 -13.49
C THR A 97 -13.04 12.81 -12.77
N THR A 98 -13.04 11.48 -12.77
CA THR A 98 -14.03 10.65 -12.09
C THR A 98 -13.32 9.67 -11.17
N ASN A 99 -13.87 9.43 -9.98
CA ASN A 99 -13.34 8.53 -8.95
C ASN A 99 -13.24 7.05 -9.37
N GLY A 100 -13.48 6.72 -10.65
CA GLY A 100 -13.84 5.37 -11.10
C GLY A 100 -12.94 4.72 -12.15
N ARG A 101 -11.89 5.36 -12.67
CA ARG A 101 -10.90 4.64 -13.50
C ARG A 101 -9.75 4.14 -12.64
N GLN A 102 -10.02 3.02 -11.97
CA GLN A 102 -8.99 2.09 -11.56
C GLN A 102 -8.43 1.45 -12.84
N ASN A 103 -7.11 1.44 -13.02
CA ASN A 103 -6.53 0.48 -13.97
C ASN A 103 -6.86 -0.92 -13.41
N ALA A 104 -7.46 -1.79 -14.23
CA ALA A 104 -7.87 -3.12 -13.81
C ALA A 104 -6.68 -3.96 -13.26
N ASP A 105 -5.46 -3.62 -13.69
CA ASP A 105 -4.23 -4.30 -13.27
C ASP A 105 -3.63 -3.71 -11.97
N ILE A 106 -4.19 -2.62 -11.42
CA ILE A 106 -3.72 -1.97 -10.20
C ILE A 106 -4.69 -2.26 -9.06
N ASN A 107 -4.24 -3.00 -8.05
CA ASN A 107 -5.01 -3.25 -6.84
C ASN A 107 -4.91 -2.04 -5.88
N TYR A 108 -5.95 -1.21 -5.84
CA TYR A 108 -6.02 -0.03 -4.97
C TYR A 108 -6.41 -0.34 -3.52
N ASN A 109 -6.68 -1.61 -3.17
CA ASN A 109 -7.08 -2.05 -1.83
C ASN A 109 -5.89 -2.55 -0.97
N ILE A 110 -4.66 -2.36 -1.44
CA ILE A 110 -3.47 -2.61 -0.62
C ILE A 110 -3.16 -1.39 0.24
N PHE A 111 -2.70 -1.61 1.48
CA PHE A 111 -2.10 -0.56 2.30
C PHE A 111 -1.03 0.16 1.47
N SER A 112 -0.90 1.49 1.61
CA SER A 112 0.08 2.29 0.85
C SER A 112 1.43 1.58 0.91
N PRO A 113 1.87 0.93 -0.19
CA PRO A 113 3.04 0.07 -0.11
C PRO A 113 4.29 0.89 0.08
N LEU A 114 4.21 2.22 -0.08
CA LEU A 114 5.30 3.16 0.00
C LEU A 114 5.12 4.07 1.22
N ALA A 115 6.18 4.14 2.03
CA ALA A 115 6.39 5.13 3.08
C ALA A 115 7.59 6.01 2.70
N ALA A 116 7.64 7.24 3.20
CA ALA A 116 8.80 8.11 3.07
C ALA A 116 9.45 8.32 4.45
N ASP A 117 10.79 8.31 4.51
CA ASP A 117 11.51 8.65 5.74
C ASP A 117 11.69 10.17 5.88
N ASP A 118 12.26 10.62 7.00
CA ASP A 118 12.56 12.03 7.26
C ASP A 118 13.58 12.63 6.28
N SER A 119 14.29 11.78 5.51
CA SER A 119 15.22 12.17 4.46
C SER A 119 14.57 12.20 3.06
N GLY A 120 13.27 11.90 2.96
CA GLY A 120 12.53 11.86 1.71
C GLY A 120 12.77 10.60 0.86
N ASN A 121 13.45 9.58 1.39
CA ASN A 121 13.60 8.30 0.71
C ASN A 121 12.26 7.56 0.72
N VAL A 122 11.82 7.08 -0.44
CA VAL A 122 10.61 6.27 -0.56
C VAL A 122 10.99 4.79 -0.47
N PHE A 123 10.45 4.08 0.52
CA PHE A 123 10.71 2.67 0.76
C PHE A 123 9.40 1.89 0.92
N THR A 124 9.47 0.57 0.79
CA THR A 124 8.28 -0.26 0.99
C THR A 124 7.93 -0.38 2.47
N GLN A 125 6.70 -0.07 2.87
CA GLN A 125 6.28 -0.28 4.26
C GLN A 125 6.24 -1.79 4.57
N THR A 126 6.89 -2.20 5.65
CA THR A 126 6.84 -3.58 6.13
C THR A 126 5.41 -3.93 6.54
N ASP A 127 4.78 -4.85 5.81
CA ASP A 127 3.49 -5.39 6.18
C ASP A 127 3.69 -6.52 7.20
N ILE A 128 3.11 -6.39 8.39
CA ILE A 128 3.13 -7.43 9.42
C ILE A 128 2.48 -8.75 8.94
N ARG A 129 1.70 -8.69 7.84
CA ARG A 129 1.11 -9.84 7.14
C ARG A 129 2.03 -10.50 6.11
N SER A 130 3.19 -9.92 5.81
CA SER A 130 4.12 -10.37 4.74
C SER A 130 5.36 -11.11 5.26
N ASN A 131 5.32 -11.65 6.47
CA ASN A 131 6.39 -12.47 7.06
C ASN A 131 6.06 -13.97 6.85
N ASP A 132 7.05 -14.87 6.83
CA ASP A 132 6.96 -16.28 6.40
C ASP A 132 5.90 -17.17 7.09
N ASN A 133 5.20 -16.66 8.10
CA ASN A 133 4.12 -17.38 8.78
C ASN A 133 2.89 -16.51 9.04
N ALA A 134 2.87 -15.23 8.68
CA ALA A 134 1.69 -14.40 8.91
C ALA A 134 0.57 -14.78 7.92
N ILE A 135 -0.68 -14.73 8.36
CA ILE A 135 -1.84 -15.11 7.54
C ILE A 135 -2.97 -14.10 7.67
N THR A 136 -3.81 -14.03 6.65
CA THR A 136 -5.14 -13.45 6.72
C THR A 136 -6.19 -14.56 6.68
N PHE A 137 -7.36 -14.29 7.25
CA PHE A 137 -8.50 -15.19 7.32
C PHE A 137 -9.80 -14.39 7.14
N ASP A 138 -9.79 -13.46 6.18
CA ASP A 138 -10.98 -12.72 5.76
C ASP A 138 -11.89 -13.65 4.96
N GLY A 139 -13.20 -13.57 5.21
CA GLY A 139 -14.16 -14.40 4.49
C GLY A 139 -15.52 -14.50 5.15
N SER A 140 -16.41 -15.18 4.44
CA SER A 140 -17.71 -15.59 4.93
C SER A 140 -17.63 -16.98 5.52
N TYR A 141 -18.07 -17.10 6.77
CA TYR A 141 -18.06 -18.33 7.55
C TYR A 141 -19.49 -18.70 7.93
N THR A 142 -19.71 -19.97 8.22
CA THR A 142 -20.98 -20.46 8.75
C THR A 142 -20.68 -21.26 9.99
N THR A 143 -21.40 -20.95 11.08
CA THR A 143 -21.40 -21.78 12.29
C THR A 143 -22.01 -23.15 11.95
N SER A 144 -21.68 -24.18 12.71
CA SER A 144 -22.19 -25.53 12.44
C SER A 144 -22.39 -26.24 13.77
N GLY A 145 -23.47 -25.87 14.44
CA GLY A 145 -23.79 -26.38 15.77
C GLY A 145 -22.82 -25.89 16.85
N ALA A 146 -22.92 -26.52 18.03
CA ALA A 146 -22.11 -26.20 19.21
C ALA A 146 -20.63 -26.67 19.12
N THR A 147 -20.17 -27.07 17.94
CA THR A 147 -18.84 -27.64 17.73
C THR A 147 -17.83 -26.58 17.30
N ASN A 148 -16.62 -26.64 17.83
CA ASN A 148 -15.52 -25.77 17.42
C ASN A 148 -15.15 -25.98 15.95
N LYS A 149 -15.07 -24.88 15.20
CA LYS A 149 -14.52 -24.81 13.84
C LYS A 149 -13.29 -23.92 13.83
N ILE A 150 -12.24 -24.35 13.15
CA ILE A 150 -10.98 -23.60 13.09
C ILE A 150 -11.16 -22.43 12.12
N LEU A 151 -10.89 -21.22 12.62
CA LEU A 151 -10.77 -20.03 11.81
C LEU A 151 -9.33 -19.89 11.30
N CYS A 152 -8.35 -20.04 12.21
CA CYS A 152 -6.95 -20.06 11.88
C CYS A 152 -6.09 -20.71 12.99
N THR A 153 -4.87 -21.13 12.64
CA THR A 153 -3.87 -21.57 13.60
C THR A 153 -3.21 -20.38 14.30
N VAL A 154 -2.82 -20.54 15.56
CA VAL A 154 -2.05 -19.56 16.36
C VAL A 154 -0.78 -20.20 16.92
N ASN A 155 0.32 -19.45 16.86
CA ASN A 155 1.63 -19.87 17.33
C ASN A 155 2.05 -19.10 18.61
N SER A 156 3.19 -19.49 19.18
CA SER A 156 3.81 -18.71 20.25
C SER A 156 4.22 -17.33 19.74
N GLY A 157 3.70 -16.27 20.36
CA GLY A 157 3.97 -14.88 19.96
C GLY A 157 2.95 -14.29 18.98
N SER A 158 1.98 -15.07 18.51
CA SER A 158 0.96 -14.55 17.60
C SER A 158 0.13 -13.43 18.24
N ILE A 159 0.00 -12.34 17.48
CA ILE A 159 -0.98 -11.29 17.67
C ILE A 159 -2.01 -11.46 16.56
N LEU A 160 -3.28 -11.55 16.96
CA LEU A 160 -4.42 -11.57 16.05
C LEU A 160 -5.08 -10.21 16.05
N GLY A 161 -5.58 -9.77 14.90
CA GLY A 161 -6.58 -8.72 14.81
C GLY A 161 -7.63 -9.12 13.79
N PHE A 162 -8.90 -8.84 14.05
CA PHE A 162 -9.99 -9.07 13.09
C PHE A 162 -11.23 -8.27 13.45
N THR A 163 -12.07 -8.01 12.45
CA THR A 163 -13.43 -7.49 12.63
C THR A 163 -14.42 -8.60 12.33
N VAL A 164 -15.33 -8.86 13.25
CA VAL A 164 -16.47 -9.76 13.03
C VAL A 164 -17.73 -8.95 12.80
N TYR A 165 -18.54 -9.35 11.81
CA TYR A 165 -19.90 -8.86 11.65
C TYR A 165 -20.87 -9.94 11.19
N THR A 166 -22.14 -9.85 11.55
CA THR A 166 -23.19 -10.75 11.05
C THR A 166 -24.05 -10.04 10.00
N PRO A 167 -24.24 -10.61 8.80
CA PRO A 167 -24.95 -9.94 7.70
C PRO A 167 -26.46 -9.83 7.85
N PHE A 168 -27.03 -10.50 8.85
CA PHE A 168 -28.44 -10.48 9.20
C PHE A 168 -28.56 -10.64 10.73
N PHE A 169 -29.80 -10.55 11.21
CA PHE A 169 -30.16 -10.80 12.61
C PHE A 169 -29.99 -12.29 12.96
N GLN A 170 -28.88 -12.64 13.63
CA GLN A 170 -28.59 -13.99 14.09
C GLN A 170 -29.38 -14.34 15.36
N GLY A 171 -29.96 -15.54 15.43
CA GLY A 171 -30.71 -16.02 16.60
C GLY A 171 -32.10 -16.57 16.27
N GLN A 172 -32.89 -16.84 17.31
CA GLN A 172 -34.25 -17.36 17.15
C GLN A 172 -35.18 -16.36 16.43
N ASN A 173 -36.22 -16.88 15.77
CA ASN A 173 -37.14 -16.05 14.99
C ASN A 173 -37.80 -14.98 15.87
N GLY A 174 -37.75 -13.72 15.44
CA GLY A 174 -38.32 -12.57 16.17
C GLY A 174 -37.44 -12.02 17.31
N VAL A 175 -36.25 -12.59 17.55
CA VAL A 175 -35.28 -12.09 18.55
C VAL A 175 -33.86 -11.95 18.00
N GLY A 176 -33.62 -12.14 16.70
CA GLY A 176 -32.26 -12.09 16.15
C GLY A 176 -31.57 -10.73 16.34
N VAL A 177 -30.23 -10.75 16.40
CA VAL A 177 -29.37 -9.58 16.60
C VAL A 177 -28.27 -9.54 15.55
N SER A 178 -28.04 -8.38 14.94
CA SER A 178 -26.84 -8.17 14.13
C SER A 178 -25.68 -7.81 15.07
N LYS A 179 -24.53 -8.43 14.89
CA LYS A 179 -23.39 -8.33 15.81
C LYS A 179 -22.23 -7.69 15.08
N TYR A 180 -21.51 -6.79 15.74
CA TYR A 180 -20.27 -6.19 15.24
C TYR A 180 -19.24 -6.07 16.36
N ALA A 181 -17.99 -6.46 16.10
CA ALA A 181 -16.87 -6.02 16.93
C ALA A 181 -15.53 -6.01 16.18
N THR A 182 -14.64 -5.12 16.61
CA THR A 182 -13.21 -5.19 16.30
C THR A 182 -12.48 -5.82 17.48
N VAL A 183 -11.68 -6.83 17.19
CA VAL A 183 -11.07 -7.71 18.19
C VAL A 183 -9.58 -7.82 17.91
N THR A 184 -8.79 -7.66 18.95
CA THR A 184 -7.37 -8.03 18.96
C THR A 184 -7.17 -9.16 19.96
N TRP A 185 -6.24 -10.07 19.71
CA TRP A 185 -5.83 -11.06 20.70
C TRP A 185 -4.32 -11.18 20.77
N SER A 186 -3.80 -11.39 21.97
CA SER A 186 -2.43 -11.85 22.20
C SER A 186 -2.43 -12.88 23.32
N ARG A 187 -1.41 -13.73 23.37
CA ARG A 187 -1.26 -14.73 24.44
C ARG A 187 -1.16 -14.10 25.84
N GLY A 188 -0.61 -12.88 25.94
CA GLY A 188 -0.43 -12.17 27.21
C GLY A 188 -1.68 -11.41 27.68
N SER A 189 -2.48 -10.90 26.76
CA SER A 189 -3.63 -10.05 27.08
C SER A 189 -4.99 -10.72 26.87
N GLY A 190 -5.03 -11.89 26.24
CA GLY A 190 -6.29 -12.47 25.78
C GLY A 190 -6.95 -11.62 24.71
N PHE A 191 -8.26 -11.76 24.56
CA PHE A 191 -9.07 -10.93 23.66
C PHE A 191 -9.20 -9.51 24.21
N ILE A 192 -9.06 -8.52 23.34
CA ILE A 192 -9.32 -7.11 23.61
C ILE A 192 -10.32 -6.63 22.57
N ILE A 193 -11.39 -6.00 23.02
CA ILE A 193 -12.43 -5.46 22.15
C ILE A 193 -12.14 -3.97 21.95
N GLY A 194 -11.90 -3.56 20.70
CA GLY A 194 -11.67 -2.16 20.37
C GLY A 194 -12.96 -1.38 20.22
N ALA A 195 -13.87 -1.88 19.38
CA ALA A 195 -15.19 -1.31 19.13
C ALA A 195 -16.22 -2.45 19.06
N LYS A 196 -17.46 -2.16 19.45
CA LYS A 196 -18.57 -3.12 19.37
C LYS A 196 -19.88 -2.40 19.04
N GLY A 197 -20.81 -3.10 18.41
CA GLY A 197 -22.12 -2.59 18.04
C GLY A 197 -23.10 -3.72 17.78
N HIS A 198 -24.39 -3.39 17.84
CA HIS A 198 -25.46 -4.32 17.48
C HIS A 198 -26.71 -3.58 17.02
N ASP A 199 -27.57 -4.30 16.30
CA ASP A 199 -28.90 -3.86 15.90
C ASP A 199 -29.91 -5.00 16.12
N PHE A 200 -31.16 -4.68 16.43
CA PHE A 200 -32.20 -5.64 16.79
C PHE A 200 -33.18 -5.88 15.63
N GLY A 201 -33.68 -7.12 15.51
CA GLY A 201 -34.83 -7.39 14.65
C GLY A 201 -36.13 -6.88 15.28
N ASN A 202 -36.86 -6.03 14.56
CA ASN A 202 -38.29 -5.71 14.79
C ASN A 202 -38.68 -5.26 16.22
N ASN A 203 -38.15 -4.12 16.70
CA ASN A 203 -38.49 -3.46 17.98
C ASN A 203 -38.46 -4.35 19.25
N ASN A 204 -37.94 -5.58 19.16
CA ASN A 204 -37.84 -6.51 20.26
C ASN A 204 -36.42 -6.41 20.83
N VAL A 205 -36.31 -5.91 22.06
CA VAL A 205 -35.01 -5.70 22.71
C VAL A 205 -34.42 -7.06 23.07
N ASN A 206 -33.47 -7.55 22.27
CA ASN A 206 -32.64 -8.71 22.61
C ASN A 206 -31.20 -8.25 22.84
N ASN A 207 -30.88 -7.91 24.09
CA ASN A 207 -29.60 -7.29 24.44
C ASN A 207 -28.40 -8.16 24.01
N LEU A 208 -27.38 -7.51 23.44
CA LEU A 208 -26.09 -8.12 23.17
C LEU A 208 -25.08 -7.74 24.26
N THR A 209 -24.59 -8.74 24.99
CA THR A 209 -23.48 -8.58 25.93
C THR A 209 -22.22 -9.21 25.35
N LEU A 210 -21.13 -8.46 25.27
CA LEU A 210 -19.83 -9.02 24.91
C LEU A 210 -19.04 -9.28 26.18
N THR A 211 -18.71 -10.55 26.43
CA THR A 211 -17.94 -11.00 27.60
C THR A 211 -16.63 -11.67 27.18
N GLY A 212 -15.66 -11.71 28.09
CA GLY A 212 -14.40 -12.42 27.87
C GLY A 212 -13.21 -11.59 27.39
N SER A 213 -13.31 -10.26 27.41
CA SER A 213 -12.13 -9.38 27.31
C SER A 213 -11.12 -9.73 28.41
N GLY A 214 -9.84 -9.82 28.07
CA GLY A 214 -8.79 -10.29 28.98
C GLY A 214 -8.61 -11.80 29.02
N THR A 215 -9.43 -12.58 28.29
CA THR A 215 -9.43 -14.05 28.34
C THR A 215 -9.23 -14.68 26.96
N ASN A 216 -9.07 -16.00 26.91
CA ASN A 216 -8.98 -16.76 25.65
C ASN A 216 -10.35 -17.18 25.09
N LYS A 217 -11.46 -16.66 25.63
CA LYS A 217 -12.81 -16.95 25.14
C LYS A 217 -13.62 -15.66 25.08
N LEU A 218 -13.99 -15.24 23.88
CA LEU A 218 -14.84 -14.08 23.62
C LEU A 218 -16.24 -14.58 23.27
N THR A 219 -17.26 -14.11 23.99
CA THR A 219 -18.65 -14.50 23.77
C THR A 219 -19.46 -13.28 23.37
N PHE A 220 -20.16 -13.39 22.25
CA PHE A 220 -21.25 -12.52 21.84
C PHE A 220 -22.56 -13.12 22.38
N ASP A 221 -22.87 -12.78 23.61
CA ASP A 221 -24.00 -13.30 24.37
C ASP A 221 -25.28 -12.54 23.98
N VAL A 222 -26.20 -13.25 23.35
CA VAL A 222 -27.53 -12.73 23.04
C VAL A 222 -28.51 -13.28 24.07
N GLN A 223 -29.17 -12.38 24.80
CA GLN A 223 -30.01 -12.74 25.94
C GLN A 223 -31.02 -13.88 25.63
N ASN A 224 -31.61 -13.85 24.42
CA ASN A 224 -32.44 -14.92 23.89
C ASN A 224 -31.89 -15.41 22.54
N GLY A 225 -31.21 -16.55 22.51
CA GLY A 225 -30.75 -17.19 21.27
C GLY A 225 -29.38 -17.84 21.42
N ASP A 226 -28.70 -18.05 20.29
CA ASP A 226 -27.39 -18.68 20.27
C ASP A 226 -26.24 -17.66 20.30
N ASP A 227 -25.34 -17.88 21.24
CA ASP A 227 -24.13 -17.10 21.43
C ASP A 227 -23.12 -17.41 20.33
N LEU A 228 -22.52 -16.37 19.75
CA LEU A 228 -21.37 -16.56 18.88
C LEU A 228 -20.11 -16.50 19.74
N ILE A 229 -19.33 -17.58 19.75
CA ILE A 229 -18.16 -17.71 20.62
C ILE A 229 -16.92 -17.83 19.76
N PHE A 230 -15.90 -17.03 20.09
CA PHE A 230 -14.54 -17.20 19.63
C PHE A 230 -13.67 -17.69 20.79
N GLU A 231 -12.81 -18.66 20.55
CA GLU A 231 -11.96 -19.24 21.59
C GLU A 231 -10.58 -19.57 21.05
N ILE A 232 -9.54 -19.34 21.85
CA ILE A 232 -8.21 -19.87 21.58
C ILE A 232 -8.05 -21.19 22.34
N THR A 233 -8.03 -22.30 21.61
CA THR A 233 -7.87 -23.64 22.18
C THR A 233 -7.13 -24.56 21.21
N GLY A 234 -6.30 -25.46 21.76
CA GLY A 234 -5.53 -26.43 20.97
C GLY A 234 -4.60 -25.79 19.91
N GLY A 235 -4.11 -24.57 20.14
CA GLY A 235 -3.29 -23.84 19.15
C GLY A 235 -4.08 -23.25 17.98
N ASN A 236 -5.39 -23.09 18.12
CA ASN A 236 -6.25 -22.53 17.07
C ASN A 236 -7.15 -21.42 17.62
N LEU A 237 -7.39 -20.39 16.80
CA LEU A 237 -8.58 -19.58 16.92
C LEU A 237 -9.73 -20.37 16.33
N VAL A 238 -10.68 -20.72 17.19
CA VAL A 238 -11.88 -21.44 16.80
C VAL A 238 -13.10 -20.55 17.02
N TYR A 239 -14.17 -20.88 16.31
CA TYR A 239 -15.48 -20.30 16.49
C TYR A 239 -16.54 -21.40 16.62
N ARG A 240 -17.63 -21.08 17.30
CA ARG A 240 -18.84 -21.92 17.40
C ARG A 240 -20.06 -21.06 17.73
N GLN A 241 -21.23 -21.68 17.62
CA GLN A 241 -22.48 -21.07 18.05
C GLN A 241 -23.23 -21.99 19.00
N VAL A 242 -23.64 -21.48 20.16
CA VAL A 242 -24.25 -22.28 21.23
C VAL A 242 -25.38 -21.51 21.89
N ASP A 243 -26.58 -22.08 21.93
CA ASP A 243 -27.66 -21.63 22.80
C ASP A 243 -27.29 -21.97 24.25
N SER A 244 -27.16 -20.93 25.08
CA SER A 244 -26.72 -21.04 26.46
C SER A 244 -27.68 -21.83 27.36
N ASN A 245 -28.95 -21.98 26.96
CA ASN A 245 -29.98 -22.69 27.71
C ASN A 245 -30.08 -24.17 27.29
N THR A 246 -29.95 -24.46 25.99
CA THR A 246 -30.15 -25.82 25.46
C THR A 246 -28.85 -26.55 25.16
N GLY A 247 -27.72 -25.85 25.08
CA GLY A 247 -26.43 -26.40 24.66
C GLY A 247 -26.39 -26.83 23.19
N THR A 248 -27.47 -26.62 22.44
CA THR A 248 -27.54 -26.88 21.01
C THR A 248 -26.93 -25.71 20.24
N GLY A 249 -26.69 -25.85 18.94
CA GLY A 249 -26.20 -24.76 18.12
C GLY A 249 -26.85 -24.75 16.76
N ARG A 250 -26.76 -23.59 16.09
CA ARG A 250 -27.34 -23.37 14.76
C ARG A 250 -26.25 -23.16 13.72
N SER A 251 -26.69 -23.14 12.46
CA SER A 251 -25.85 -22.86 11.30
C SER A 251 -26.24 -21.51 10.71
N GLU A 252 -25.48 -20.49 11.07
CA GLU A 252 -25.74 -19.10 10.72
C GLU A 252 -24.48 -18.44 10.14
N PRO A 253 -24.61 -17.69 9.02
CA PRO A 253 -23.47 -16.99 8.45
C PRO A 253 -22.97 -15.83 9.30
N PHE A 254 -21.65 -15.63 9.32
CA PHE A 254 -20.98 -14.41 9.78
C PHE A 254 -19.77 -14.12 8.90
N ASN A 255 -19.23 -12.91 8.98
CA ASN A 255 -18.09 -12.50 8.19
C ASN A 255 -16.95 -12.02 9.09
N ILE A 256 -15.73 -12.31 8.65
CA ILE A 256 -14.50 -11.78 9.21
C ILE A 256 -13.86 -10.85 8.18
N LEU A 257 -13.44 -9.67 8.61
CA LEU A 257 -12.82 -8.65 7.78
C LEU A 257 -11.57 -8.08 8.48
N LYS A 258 -10.63 -7.54 7.69
CA LYS A 258 -9.42 -6.86 8.19
C LYS A 258 -8.60 -7.75 9.14
N SER A 259 -8.64 -9.05 8.90
CA SER A 259 -7.96 -10.03 9.73
C SER A 259 -6.47 -10.06 9.47
N PHE A 260 -5.73 -10.35 10.53
CA PHE A 260 -4.35 -10.77 10.45
C PHE A 260 -4.02 -11.66 11.64
N ARG A 261 -3.06 -12.55 11.42
CA ARG A 261 -2.28 -13.19 12.47
C ARG A 261 -0.82 -12.88 12.19
N SER A 262 -0.12 -12.26 13.14
CA SER A 262 1.33 -12.06 13.05
C SER A 262 2.07 -13.41 13.07
N LYS A 263 3.38 -13.39 12.83
CA LYS A 263 4.25 -14.57 13.01
C LYS A 263 3.95 -15.34 14.31
#